data_AF-A0A7S4SSL0-F1
#
_entry.id   AF-A0A7S4SSL0-F1
#
_cell.length_a   1.000
_cell.length_b   1.000
_cell.length_c   1.000
_cell.angle_alpha   90.00
_cell.angle_beta   90.00
_cell.angle_gamma   90.00
#
_symmetry.space_group_name_H-M   'P 1'
#
loop_
_entity.id
_entity.type
_entity.pdbx_description
1 polymer ?
#
loop_
_entity_poly.entity_id
_entity_poly.type
_entity_poly.pdbx_seq_one_letter_code
_entity_poly.pdbx_strand_id
1 'polypeptide(L)'
;MDVPMAPEWDLGRFKGGRYYYKLYKEGRKDEPWGIKGLAGEDPQSWISRAPLMHLDPSEKFGEVEGGRDIFPLYDHPSCVDGAPIWDIEDEGDVRVYAAPMSHGVPCVGYVVEEQSRPGRLRNELVQPIVRRNLKGLKENGFRVPMKVMAVIKNLPEGGSFTFPDGTVLTQSEAVEPERSGRKVVICGDTADARAIAGLAEGADVLIHEATNTYLKGIDKDTNLGTVTKDAKVHGHSTPQIAGEFAARINAKRLILNHFSARYKGDQTLDSISIMTRIEQLAMKASQLEEDSVAAAWDFMILPLPQN
;
A
#
# COMPACT_ATOMS: atom_id res chain seq x y z
N MET A 1 -22.52 7.61 21.67
CA MET A 1 -21.90 8.94 21.52
C MET A 1 -20.68 8.70 20.66
N ASP A 2 -20.83 8.90 19.35
CA ASP A 2 -19.80 8.59 18.36
C ASP A 2 -18.68 9.62 18.49
N VAL A 3 -17.52 9.18 18.97
CA VAL A 3 -16.31 10.00 18.99
C VAL A 3 -15.71 9.88 17.60
N PRO A 4 -15.58 10.97 16.82
CA PRO A 4 -14.98 10.90 15.50
C PRO A 4 -13.53 10.45 15.62
N MET A 5 -13.16 9.45 14.82
CA MET A 5 -11.83 8.88 14.69
C MET A 5 -10.86 9.77 13.89
N ALA A 6 -11.09 11.08 13.85
CA ALA A 6 -10.26 12.08 13.16
C ALA A 6 -10.06 13.28 14.11
N PRO A 7 -8.90 13.45 14.76
CA PRO A 7 -8.69 14.49 15.75
C PRO A 7 -8.30 15.82 15.09
N GLU A 8 -8.09 15.84 13.77
CA GLU A 8 -8.23 17.07 13.02
C GLU A 8 -9.64 17.66 13.18
N TRP A 9 -10.65 16.96 13.70
CA TRP A 9 -11.95 17.57 13.95
C TRP A 9 -12.00 18.10 15.40
N ASP A 10 -11.79 19.40 15.57
CA ASP A 10 -12.13 20.11 16.82
C ASP A 10 -13.57 19.71 17.21
N LEU A 11 -13.79 19.32 18.47
CA LEU A 11 -15.05 18.81 19.01
C LEU A 11 -16.22 19.59 18.39
N GLY A 12 -16.93 18.95 17.47
CA GLY A 12 -17.87 19.65 16.63
C GLY A 12 -18.96 20.28 17.47
N ARG A 13 -19.27 21.57 17.25
CA ARG A 13 -20.42 22.19 17.93
C ARG A 13 -21.69 21.71 17.25
N PHE A 14 -22.59 21.07 18.00
CA PHE A 14 -23.95 20.80 17.54
C PHE A 14 -24.75 22.10 17.54
N LYS A 15 -25.17 22.58 16.37
CA LYS A 15 -26.02 23.78 16.26
C LYS A 15 -27.08 23.56 15.19
N GLY A 16 -28.36 23.66 15.57
CA GLY A 16 -29.48 23.59 14.62
C GLY A 16 -29.64 22.25 13.87
N GLY A 17 -29.28 21.12 14.50
CA GLY A 17 -29.43 19.79 13.89
C GLY A 17 -28.28 19.35 12.98
N ARG A 18 -27.16 20.09 12.94
CA ARG A 18 -25.94 19.72 12.19
C ARG A 18 -24.70 19.80 13.08
N TYR A 19 -23.78 18.87 12.88
CA TYR A 19 -22.44 18.89 13.49
C TYR A 19 -21.51 19.79 12.68
N TYR A 20 -20.79 20.68 13.36
CA TYR A 20 -19.80 21.57 12.76
C TYR A 20 -18.40 21.23 13.26
N TYR A 21 -17.62 20.48 12.47
CA TYR A 21 -16.23 20.18 12.78
C TYR A 21 -15.32 21.30 12.27
N LYS A 22 -14.36 21.76 13.09
CA LYS A 22 -13.26 22.60 12.60
C LYS A 22 -12.06 21.70 12.38
N LEU A 23 -11.54 21.69 11.16
CA LEU A 23 -10.22 21.12 10.90
C LEU A 23 -9.21 21.82 11.82
N TYR A 24 -8.46 21.07 12.63
CA TYR A 24 -7.32 21.51 13.42
C TYR A 24 -6.48 22.31 12.44
N LYS A 25 -6.17 23.57 12.78
CA LYS A 25 -5.44 24.46 11.88
C LYS A 25 -4.26 23.68 11.35
N GLU A 26 -4.26 23.41 10.04
CA GLU A 26 -3.11 22.87 9.33
C GLU A 26 -1.89 23.62 9.88
N GLY A 27 -0.94 22.86 10.44
CA GLY A 27 0.38 23.39 10.74
C GLY A 27 0.88 24.16 9.52
N ARG A 28 1.72 25.18 9.76
CA ARG A 28 2.26 26.03 8.69
C ARG A 28 2.71 25.15 7.51
N LYS A 29 2.60 25.66 6.27
CA LYS A 29 2.99 25.00 5.01
C LYS A 29 4.35 24.27 4.99
N ASP A 30 5.20 24.52 5.99
CA ASP A 30 6.56 24.02 6.12
C ASP A 30 6.74 23.07 7.33
N GLU A 31 5.69 22.71 8.07
CA GLU A 31 5.75 21.68 9.10
C GLU A 31 5.61 20.29 8.46
N PRO A 32 6.63 19.41 8.57
CA PRO A 32 6.49 18.04 8.09
C PRO A 32 5.32 17.39 8.83
N TRP A 33 4.50 16.61 8.11
CA TRP A 33 3.42 15.80 8.69
C TRP A 33 3.88 15.18 10.02
N GLY A 34 3.44 15.75 11.14
CA GLY A 34 4.01 15.43 12.43
C GLY A 34 3.64 14.00 12.83
N ILE A 35 4.64 13.17 13.13
CA ILE A 35 4.49 11.86 13.78
C ILE A 35 4.09 11.97 15.26
N LYS A 36 4.10 13.20 15.79
CA LYS A 36 3.79 13.49 17.19
C LYS A 36 2.31 13.19 17.44
N GLY A 37 2.04 12.17 18.25
CA GLY A 37 0.69 11.75 18.63
C GLY A 37 0.14 10.51 17.91
N LEU A 38 0.90 9.85 17.04
CA LEU A 38 0.49 8.53 16.52
C LEU A 38 0.69 7.41 17.56
N ALA A 39 1.74 7.52 18.38
CA ALA A 39 2.00 6.64 19.53
C ALA A 39 2.23 7.47 20.80
N GLY A 40 1.48 7.14 21.85
CA GLY A 40 1.97 7.26 23.23
C GLY A 40 1.85 8.61 23.91
N GLU A 41 2.18 9.73 23.26
CA GLU A 41 2.43 10.99 23.98
C GLU A 41 1.37 12.08 23.76
N ASP A 42 0.40 11.88 22.86
CA ASP A 42 -0.70 12.83 22.64
C ASP A 42 -2.03 12.29 23.19
N PRO A 43 -2.58 12.87 24.27
CA PRO A 43 -3.91 12.53 24.78
C PRO A 43 -5.06 12.89 23.81
N GLN A 44 -4.75 13.43 22.63
CA GLN A 44 -5.70 13.78 21.55
C GLN A 44 -5.58 12.92 20.29
N SER A 45 -4.73 11.88 20.25
CA SER A 45 -4.70 10.96 19.11
C SER A 45 -6.08 10.32 18.86
N TRP A 46 -6.52 10.24 17.61
CA TRP A 46 -7.79 9.58 17.30
C TRP A 46 -7.75 8.09 17.53
N ILE A 47 -6.58 7.49 17.31
CA ILE A 47 -6.31 6.08 17.54
C ILE A 47 -6.60 5.73 19.01
N SER A 48 -6.33 6.63 19.97
CA SER A 48 -6.64 6.43 21.39
C SER A 48 -8.10 6.70 21.78
N ARG A 49 -8.91 7.23 20.87
CA ARG A 49 -10.32 7.59 21.09
C ARG A 49 -11.30 6.76 20.27
N ALA A 50 -10.80 5.71 19.62
CA ALA A 50 -11.62 4.81 18.83
C ALA A 50 -12.76 4.22 19.64
N PRO A 51 -14.03 4.46 19.26
CA PRO A 51 -15.11 3.68 19.82
C PRO A 51 -14.89 2.22 19.41
N LEU A 52 -14.66 1.36 20.39
CA LEU A 52 -14.65 -0.08 20.15
C LEU A 52 -16.08 -0.50 19.81
N MET A 53 -16.28 -0.97 18.57
CA MET A 53 -17.52 -1.63 18.20
C MET A 53 -17.41 -3.10 18.60
N HIS A 54 -18.09 -3.48 19.68
CA HIS A 54 -18.31 -4.89 19.99
C HIS A 54 -19.46 -5.39 19.11
N LEU A 55 -19.12 -5.99 17.98
CA LEU A 55 -20.08 -6.69 17.12
C LEU A 55 -20.02 -8.18 17.48
N ASP A 56 -21.18 -8.81 17.63
CA ASP A 56 -21.24 -10.27 17.75
C ASP A 56 -20.91 -10.88 16.38
N PRO A 57 -20.06 -11.93 16.32
CA PRO A 57 -19.75 -12.63 15.08
C PRO A 57 -21.02 -13.04 14.33
N SER A 58 -21.07 -12.71 13.04
CA SER A 58 -22.22 -12.88 12.16
C SER A 58 -21.78 -13.60 10.90
N GLU A 59 -22.21 -14.85 10.76
CA GLU A 59 -22.01 -15.67 9.55
C GLU A 59 -22.53 -14.96 8.28
N LYS A 60 -23.48 -14.03 8.43
CA LYS A 60 -24.02 -13.21 7.33
C LYS A 60 -22.96 -12.33 6.66
N PHE A 61 -21.93 -11.93 7.39
CA PHE A 61 -20.81 -11.13 6.88
C PHE A 61 -19.54 -11.97 6.66
N GLY A 62 -19.65 -13.31 6.72
CA GLY A 62 -18.52 -14.21 6.56
C GLY A 62 -17.61 -14.30 7.78
N GLU A 63 -18.05 -13.79 8.94
CA GLU A 63 -17.33 -13.95 10.20
C GLU A 63 -17.42 -15.41 10.65
N VAL A 64 -16.27 -16.02 10.89
CA VAL A 64 -16.15 -17.43 11.30
C VAL A 64 -15.86 -17.54 12.78
N GLU A 65 -16.39 -18.59 13.41
CA GLU A 65 -16.05 -18.94 14.78
C GLU A 65 -14.52 -19.17 14.91
N GLY A 66 -13.87 -18.47 15.84
CA GLY A 66 -12.41 -18.45 15.98
C GLY A 66 -11.69 -17.32 15.24
N GLY A 67 -12.43 -16.43 14.56
CA GLY A 67 -11.89 -15.18 14.04
C GLY A 67 -11.28 -14.30 15.14
N ARG A 68 -10.27 -13.49 14.77
CA ARG A 68 -9.64 -12.52 15.66
C ARG A 68 -10.10 -11.12 15.29
N ASP A 69 -10.77 -10.45 16.22
CA ASP A 69 -11.07 -9.04 16.07
C ASP A 69 -9.77 -8.23 16.07
N ILE A 70 -9.59 -7.43 15.02
CA ILE A 70 -8.52 -6.43 14.95
C ILE A 70 -9.09 -5.07 15.31
N PHE A 71 -8.89 -4.69 16.56
CA PHE A 71 -9.26 -3.36 17.00
C PHE A 71 -8.08 -2.41 16.80
N PRO A 72 -8.34 -1.16 16.36
CA PRO A 72 -7.34 -0.10 16.39
C PRO A 72 -7.03 0.27 17.85
N LEU A 73 -6.30 -0.59 18.55
CA LEU A 73 -5.91 -0.41 19.94
C LEU A 73 -4.65 0.44 20.02
N TYR A 74 -4.71 1.42 20.91
CA TYR A 74 -3.58 2.20 21.35
C TYR A 74 -2.64 1.36 22.23
N ASP A 75 -1.34 1.68 22.21
CA ASP A 75 -0.27 0.93 22.90
C ASP A 75 -0.07 -0.50 22.35
N HIS A 76 -0.25 -0.65 21.03
CA HIS A 76 0.09 -1.90 20.37
C HIS A 76 1.61 -2.16 20.48
N PRO A 77 2.05 -3.36 20.88
CA PRO A 77 3.48 -3.66 21.07
C PRO A 77 4.31 -3.55 19.79
N SER A 78 3.64 -3.54 18.64
CA SER A 78 4.25 -3.34 17.33
C SER A 78 3.79 -2.01 16.74
N CYS A 79 4.75 -1.15 16.42
CA CYS A 79 4.51 0.12 15.76
C CYS A 79 5.55 0.39 14.66
N VAL A 80 5.14 1.13 13.64
CA VAL A 80 6.00 1.63 12.56
C VAL A 80 5.78 3.14 12.46
N ASP A 81 6.85 3.92 12.54
CA ASP A 81 6.81 5.39 12.60
C ASP A 81 5.85 5.98 13.65
N GLY A 82 5.66 5.23 14.74
CA GLY A 82 4.74 5.58 15.81
C GLY A 82 3.27 5.25 15.52
N ALA A 83 2.91 4.67 14.39
CA ALA A 83 1.56 4.15 14.17
C ALA A 83 1.48 2.67 14.58
N PRO A 84 0.37 2.21 15.22
CA PRO A 84 0.19 0.80 15.52
C PRO A 84 -0.02 -0.01 14.25
N ILE A 85 0.55 -1.21 14.23
CA ILE A 85 0.42 -2.15 13.13
C ILE A 85 0.00 -3.53 13.64
N TRP A 86 -0.79 -4.26 12.87
CA TRP A 86 -1.16 -5.64 13.18
C TRP A 86 -0.58 -6.58 12.14
N ASP A 87 0.12 -7.61 12.61
CA ASP A 87 0.46 -8.78 11.80
C ASP A 87 -0.79 -9.66 11.72
N ILE A 88 -1.36 -9.77 10.53
CA ILE A 88 -2.65 -10.42 10.28
C ILE A 88 -2.44 -11.88 9.89
N GLU A 89 -1.52 -12.12 8.95
CA GLU A 89 -1.28 -13.44 8.36
C GLU A 89 0.16 -13.57 7.85
N ASP A 90 0.76 -14.74 8.04
CA ASP A 90 2.08 -15.11 7.49
C ASP A 90 2.01 -16.50 6.85
N GLU A 91 1.84 -16.54 5.53
CA GLU A 91 1.84 -17.79 4.74
C GLU A 91 3.26 -18.21 4.33
N GLY A 92 4.29 -17.56 4.86
CA GLY A 92 5.69 -17.88 4.64
C GLY A 92 6.30 -17.25 3.40
N ASP A 93 5.57 -17.08 2.29
CA ASP A 93 6.02 -16.29 1.13
C ASP A 93 5.23 -14.99 0.93
N VAL A 94 4.11 -14.83 1.63
CA VAL A 94 3.31 -13.61 1.68
C VAL A 94 2.97 -13.28 3.13
N ARG A 95 3.06 -12.00 3.48
CA ARG A 95 2.65 -11.45 4.76
C ARG A 95 1.60 -10.37 4.59
N VAL A 96 0.66 -10.32 5.52
CA VAL A 96 -0.41 -9.32 5.53
C VAL A 96 -0.34 -8.54 6.83
N TYR A 97 -0.24 -7.22 6.70
CA TYR A 97 -0.29 -6.28 7.80
C TYR A 97 -1.55 -5.41 7.71
N ALA A 98 -2.02 -4.91 8.84
CA ALA A 98 -3.03 -3.86 8.90
C ALA A 98 -2.54 -2.65 9.68
N ALA A 99 -3.07 -1.48 9.35
CA ALA A 99 -2.87 -0.22 10.08
C ALA A 99 -4.19 0.58 10.12
N PRO A 100 -4.40 1.46 11.11
CA PRO A 100 -5.68 2.11 11.28
C PRO A 100 -5.90 3.23 10.25
N MET A 101 -7.14 3.49 9.85
CA MET A 101 -7.53 4.58 8.94
C MET A 101 -8.36 5.67 9.65
N SER A 102 -8.19 6.93 9.21
CA SER A 102 -8.96 8.07 9.74
C SER A 102 -10.35 8.11 9.09
N HIS A 103 -11.35 7.49 9.72
CA HIS A 103 -12.71 7.40 9.17
C HIS A 103 -13.80 7.72 10.22
N GLY A 104 -15.08 7.66 9.86
CA GLY A 104 -16.20 7.92 10.80
C GLY A 104 -16.43 6.77 11.80
N VAL A 105 -15.99 5.56 11.46
CA VAL A 105 -16.07 4.34 12.26
C VAL A 105 -14.71 3.64 12.24
N PRO A 106 -14.43 2.65 13.13
CA PRO A 106 -13.20 1.86 13.06
C PRO A 106 -12.98 1.31 11.65
N CYS A 107 -11.84 1.67 11.06
CA CYS A 107 -11.46 1.31 9.71
C CYS A 107 -9.96 1.00 9.69
N VAL A 108 -9.55 0.08 8.83
CA VAL A 108 -8.15 -0.32 8.64
C VAL A 108 -7.79 -0.33 7.16
N GLY A 109 -6.52 -0.12 6.87
CA GLY A 109 -5.91 -0.40 5.58
C GLY A 109 -4.98 -1.59 5.71
N TYR A 110 -4.74 -2.29 4.61
CA TYR A 110 -3.91 -3.49 4.55
C TYR A 110 -2.67 -3.28 3.69
N VAL A 111 -1.57 -3.91 4.09
CA VAL A 111 -0.36 -4.06 3.27
C VAL A 111 -0.12 -5.55 3.06
N VAL A 112 -0.12 -5.97 1.80
CA VAL A 112 0.21 -7.33 1.38
C VAL A 112 1.61 -7.31 0.79
N GLU A 113 2.55 -8.02 1.42
CA GLU A 113 3.96 -8.05 1.05
C GLU A 113 4.38 -9.48 0.72
N GLU A 114 4.78 -9.70 -0.53
CA GLU A 114 5.47 -10.92 -0.95
C GLU A 114 6.94 -10.83 -0.52
N GLN A 115 7.52 -11.94 -0.08
CA GLN A 115 8.93 -12.00 0.25
C GLN A 115 9.82 -11.94 -0.99
N SER A 116 10.96 -11.24 -0.86
CA SER A 116 12.01 -11.26 -1.88
C SER A 116 12.52 -12.68 -2.12
N ARG A 117 12.80 -12.99 -3.38
CA ARG A 117 13.26 -14.32 -3.80
C ARG A 117 14.66 -14.21 -4.39
N PRO A 118 15.55 -15.18 -4.12
CA PRO A 118 16.85 -15.23 -4.76
C PRO A 118 16.72 -15.16 -6.29
N GLY A 119 17.72 -14.55 -6.91
CA GLY A 119 17.84 -14.47 -8.36
C GLY A 119 17.88 -15.84 -9.02
N ARG A 120 17.50 -15.90 -10.29
CA ARG A 120 17.55 -17.15 -11.05
C ARG A 120 18.98 -17.39 -11.52
N LEU A 121 19.35 -18.67 -11.62
CA LEU A 121 20.60 -19.05 -12.27
C LEU A 121 20.46 -18.74 -13.78
N ARG A 122 21.44 -18.03 -14.35
CA ARG A 122 21.52 -17.74 -15.79
C ARG A 122 21.91 -19.00 -16.55
N ASN A 123 20.94 -19.90 -16.72
CA ASN A 123 21.15 -21.22 -17.31
C ASN A 123 21.82 -21.15 -18.70
N GLU A 124 21.47 -20.15 -19.50
CA GLU A 124 22.05 -19.92 -20.83
C GLU A 124 23.57 -19.68 -20.79
N LEU A 125 24.07 -19.07 -19.71
CA LEU A 125 25.50 -18.83 -19.50
C LEU A 125 26.16 -20.02 -18.80
N VAL A 126 25.54 -20.54 -17.73
CA VAL A 126 26.15 -21.56 -16.87
C VAL A 126 26.15 -22.95 -17.50
N GLN A 127 25.05 -23.34 -18.16
CA GLN A 127 24.90 -24.71 -18.67
C GLN A 127 25.95 -25.08 -19.74
N PRO A 128 26.30 -24.21 -20.71
CA PRO A 128 27.39 -24.48 -21.66
C PRO A 128 28.75 -24.72 -20.97
N ILE A 129 29.06 -23.95 -19.92
CA ILE A 129 30.32 -24.09 -19.16
C ILE A 129 30.34 -25.43 -18.42
N VAL A 130 29.21 -25.83 -17.81
CA VAL A 130 29.08 -27.14 -17.17
C VAL A 130 29.26 -28.28 -18.19
N ARG A 131 28.65 -28.16 -19.38
CA ARG A 131 28.71 -29.19 -20.43
C ARG A 131 30.14 -29.43 -20.95
N ARG A 132 30.94 -28.39 -21.15
CA ARG A 132 32.35 -28.57 -21.56
C ARG A 132 33.24 -29.15 -20.45
N ASN A 133 32.82 -29.04 -19.19
CA ASN A 133 33.55 -29.52 -18.01
C ASN A 133 33.07 -30.86 -17.44
N LEU A 134 32.16 -31.59 -18.11
CA LEU A 134 31.53 -32.79 -17.54
C LEU A 134 32.53 -33.85 -17.06
N LYS A 135 33.59 -34.11 -17.83
CA LYS A 135 34.60 -35.13 -17.47
C LYS A 135 35.38 -34.70 -16.21
N GLY A 136 35.92 -33.49 -16.21
CA GLY A 136 36.66 -32.96 -15.06
C GLY A 136 35.80 -32.80 -13.81
N LEU A 137 34.52 -32.46 -13.95
CA LEU A 137 33.59 -32.40 -12.81
C LEU A 137 33.36 -33.78 -12.19
N LYS A 138 33.26 -34.85 -12.99
CA LYS A 138 33.17 -36.23 -12.48
C LYS A 138 34.44 -36.64 -11.73
N GLU A 139 35.60 -36.33 -12.31
CA GLU A 139 36.91 -36.62 -11.71
C GLU A 139 37.08 -35.85 -10.38
N ASN A 140 36.54 -34.64 -10.28
CA ASN A 140 36.52 -33.81 -9.07
C ASN A 140 35.37 -34.13 -8.10
N GLY A 141 34.76 -35.32 -8.19
CA GLY A 141 33.82 -35.83 -7.18
C GLY A 141 32.34 -35.54 -7.42
N PHE A 142 31.96 -34.85 -8.50
CA PHE A 142 30.54 -34.72 -8.87
C PHE A 142 30.04 -35.98 -9.56
N ARG A 143 29.44 -36.91 -8.80
CA ARG A 143 28.77 -38.11 -9.34
C ARG A 143 27.74 -37.78 -10.43
N VAL A 144 27.03 -36.67 -10.27
CA VAL A 144 26.13 -36.09 -11.25
C VAL A 144 26.60 -34.66 -11.54
N PRO A 145 27.37 -34.42 -12.63
CA PRO A 145 27.99 -33.12 -12.91
C PRO A 145 27.02 -31.95 -12.93
N MET A 146 25.78 -32.16 -13.38
CA MET A 146 24.75 -31.12 -13.41
C MET A 146 24.38 -30.59 -12.02
N LYS A 147 24.66 -31.32 -10.94
CA LYS A 147 24.46 -30.82 -9.56
C LYS A 147 25.37 -29.62 -9.23
N VAL A 148 26.43 -29.39 -10.00
CA VAL A 148 27.26 -28.19 -9.85
C VAL A 148 26.45 -26.90 -10.08
N MET A 149 25.38 -26.96 -10.89
CA MET A 149 24.51 -25.79 -11.11
C MET A 149 23.83 -25.33 -9.81
N ALA A 150 23.49 -26.26 -8.91
CA ALA A 150 22.96 -25.92 -7.59
C ALA A 150 24.03 -25.33 -6.67
N VAL A 151 25.28 -25.76 -6.79
CA VAL A 151 26.42 -25.17 -6.05
C VAL A 151 26.66 -23.74 -6.52
N ILE A 152 26.69 -23.52 -7.84
CA ILE A 152 26.88 -22.20 -8.45
C ILE A 152 25.74 -21.25 -8.07
N LYS A 153 24.48 -21.74 -8.05
CA LYS A 153 23.31 -20.95 -7.64
C LYS A 153 23.41 -20.46 -6.18
N ASN A 154 24.03 -21.25 -5.31
CA ASN A 154 24.15 -20.97 -3.88
C ASN A 154 25.54 -20.42 -3.50
N LEU A 155 26.29 -19.88 -4.46
CA LEU A 155 27.53 -19.16 -4.13
C LEU A 155 27.19 -17.98 -3.22
N PRO A 156 28.02 -17.71 -2.18
CA PRO A 156 27.86 -16.50 -1.38
C PRO A 156 28.08 -15.26 -2.25
N GLU A 157 27.61 -14.10 -1.77
CA GLU A 157 27.87 -12.83 -2.43
C GLU A 157 29.38 -12.59 -2.60
N GLY A 158 29.80 -12.19 -3.81
CA GLY A 158 31.21 -12.08 -4.18
C GLY A 158 31.95 -13.41 -4.36
N GLY A 159 31.28 -14.55 -4.18
CA GLY A 159 31.83 -15.88 -4.39
C GLY A 159 32.11 -16.19 -5.86
N SER A 160 32.93 -17.20 -6.10
CA SER A 160 33.21 -17.71 -7.45
C SER A 160 33.39 -19.22 -7.45
N PHE A 161 33.18 -19.83 -8.61
CA PHE A 161 33.41 -21.24 -8.86
C PHE A 161 34.41 -21.40 -10.02
N THR A 162 35.50 -22.12 -9.76
CA THR A 162 36.51 -22.43 -10.77
C THR A 162 36.26 -23.82 -11.36
N PHE A 163 36.02 -23.86 -12.67
CA PHE A 163 35.85 -25.09 -13.42
C PHE A 163 37.18 -25.80 -13.70
N PRO A 164 37.16 -27.12 -13.97
CA PRO A 164 38.36 -27.90 -14.33
C PRO A 164 39.15 -27.37 -15.53
N ASP A 165 38.50 -26.73 -16.49
CA ASP A 165 39.14 -26.08 -17.64
C ASP A 165 39.81 -24.73 -17.30
N GLY A 166 39.77 -24.30 -16.03
CA GLY A 166 40.30 -23.02 -15.55
C GLY A 166 39.34 -21.85 -15.65
N THR A 167 38.13 -22.05 -16.19
CA THR A 167 37.11 -20.98 -16.24
C THR A 167 36.69 -20.60 -14.82
N VAL A 168 36.76 -19.31 -14.50
CA VAL A 168 36.22 -18.78 -13.25
C VAL A 168 34.88 -18.13 -13.54
N LEU A 169 33.86 -18.51 -12.76
CA LEU A 169 32.52 -17.94 -12.86
C LEU A 169 32.14 -17.33 -11.51
N THR A 170 31.88 -16.02 -11.49
CA THR A 170 31.47 -15.32 -10.28
C THR A 170 29.97 -15.47 -10.00
N GLN A 171 29.55 -15.22 -8.76
CA GLN A 171 28.15 -15.27 -8.35
C GLN A 171 27.28 -14.28 -9.16
N SER A 172 27.76 -13.05 -9.38
CA SER A 172 27.00 -12.00 -10.08
C SER A 172 26.91 -12.24 -11.59
N GLU A 173 27.86 -12.96 -12.18
CA GLU A 173 27.78 -13.44 -13.56
C GLU A 173 26.85 -14.64 -13.70
N ALA A 174 26.77 -15.50 -12.68
CA ALA A 174 26.02 -16.74 -12.73
C ALA A 174 24.54 -16.58 -12.34
N VAL A 175 24.23 -15.66 -11.44
CA VAL A 175 22.92 -15.51 -10.82
C VAL A 175 22.40 -14.10 -11.11
N GLU A 176 21.12 -13.99 -11.45
CA GLU A 176 20.44 -12.70 -11.55
C GLU A 176 20.42 -11.99 -10.18
N PRO A 177 20.19 -10.66 -10.14
CA PRO A 177 19.92 -9.97 -8.89
C PRO A 177 18.75 -10.61 -8.12
N GLU A 178 18.68 -10.31 -6.82
CA GLU A 178 17.51 -10.66 -6.02
C GLU A 178 16.25 -10.07 -6.65
N ARG A 179 15.18 -10.87 -6.66
CA ARG A 179 13.88 -10.46 -7.17
C ARG A 179 13.07 -9.94 -5.99
N SER A 180 13.00 -8.62 -5.87
CA SER A 180 12.25 -7.94 -4.82
C SER A 180 10.80 -8.40 -4.85
N GLY A 181 10.26 -8.80 -3.69
CA GLY A 181 8.86 -9.18 -3.59
C GLY A 181 7.93 -8.01 -3.88
N ARG A 182 6.71 -8.33 -4.32
CA ARG A 182 5.69 -7.33 -4.63
C ARG A 182 4.99 -6.82 -3.37
N LYS A 183 4.67 -5.52 -3.34
CA LYS A 183 3.94 -4.87 -2.26
C LYS A 183 2.67 -4.21 -2.77
N VAL A 184 1.53 -4.59 -2.20
CA VAL A 184 0.21 -4.00 -2.49
C VAL A 184 -0.34 -3.35 -1.23
N VAL A 185 -0.75 -2.09 -1.35
CA VAL A 185 -1.39 -1.34 -0.26
C VAL A 185 -2.84 -1.11 -0.62
N ILE A 186 -3.75 -1.45 0.29
CA ILE A 186 -5.19 -1.30 0.15
C ILE A 186 -5.67 -0.41 1.28
N CYS A 187 -5.95 0.86 1.01
CA CYS A 187 -6.60 1.73 1.98
C CYS A 187 -8.09 1.37 2.04
N GLY A 188 -8.62 1.23 3.27
CA GLY A 188 -10.05 1.38 3.50
C GLY A 188 -10.47 2.85 3.37
N ASP A 189 -11.75 3.12 3.65
CA ASP A 189 -12.27 4.49 3.67
C ASP A 189 -11.46 5.33 4.66
N THR A 190 -11.02 6.50 4.22
CA THR A 190 -10.12 7.34 5.01
C THR A 190 -10.10 8.79 4.53
N ALA A 191 -10.06 9.72 5.49
CA ALA A 191 -9.69 11.13 5.29
C ALA A 191 -8.17 11.34 5.33
N ASP A 192 -7.43 10.39 5.89
CA ASP A 192 -6.00 10.50 6.14
C ASP A 192 -5.34 9.12 6.34
N ALA A 193 -4.46 8.76 5.40
CA ALA A 193 -3.76 7.47 5.39
C ALA A 193 -2.36 7.51 6.05
N ARG A 194 -1.98 8.58 6.76
CA ARG A 194 -0.64 8.69 7.38
C ARG A 194 -0.23 7.50 8.24
N ALA A 195 -1.17 6.89 8.96
CA ALA A 195 -0.85 5.82 9.91
C ALA A 195 -0.33 4.55 9.22
N ILE A 196 -0.62 4.33 7.93
CA ILE A 196 -0.07 3.19 7.17
C ILE A 196 1.21 3.55 6.41
N ALA A 197 1.63 4.82 6.39
CA ALA A 197 2.68 5.32 5.51
C ALA A 197 4.00 4.54 5.61
N GLY A 198 4.48 4.27 6.82
CA GLY A 198 5.73 3.55 7.02
C GLY A 198 5.71 2.10 6.54
N LEU A 199 4.56 1.41 6.63
CA LEU A 199 4.38 0.07 6.05
C LEU A 199 4.22 0.13 4.53
N ALA A 200 3.52 1.15 4.06
CA ALA A 200 3.14 1.36 2.67
C ALA A 200 4.30 1.86 1.78
N GLU A 201 5.43 2.26 2.38
CA GLU A 201 6.60 2.77 1.67
C GLU A 201 7.06 1.82 0.54
N GLY A 202 7.25 2.39 -0.66
CA GLY A 202 7.70 1.70 -1.86
C GLY A 202 6.67 0.77 -2.50
N ALA A 203 5.38 0.94 -2.22
CA ALA A 203 4.32 0.09 -2.77
C ALA A 203 4.37 -0.03 -4.30
N ASP A 204 4.24 -1.25 -4.84
CA ASP A 204 4.10 -1.45 -6.29
C ASP A 204 2.74 -1.01 -6.80
N VAL A 205 1.71 -1.12 -5.95
CA VAL A 205 0.36 -0.60 -6.17
C VAL A 205 -0.22 -0.10 -4.86
N LEU A 206 -0.71 1.13 -4.89
CA LEU A 206 -1.58 1.71 -3.88
C LEU A 206 -3.02 1.75 -4.41
N ILE A 207 -3.96 1.14 -3.70
CA ILE A 207 -5.40 1.29 -3.92
C ILE A 207 -5.93 2.24 -2.85
N HIS A 208 -6.51 3.37 -3.28
CA HIS A 208 -6.96 4.43 -2.38
C HIS A 208 -8.33 4.97 -2.80
N GLU A 209 -9.18 5.28 -1.81
CA GLU A 209 -10.48 5.88 -2.09
C GLU A 209 -10.36 7.32 -2.62
N ALA A 210 -11.31 7.72 -3.44
CA ALA A 210 -11.44 9.07 -3.98
C ALA A 210 -12.91 9.52 -4.04
N THR A 211 -13.63 9.34 -2.93
CA THR A 211 -15.08 9.52 -2.83
C THR A 211 -15.53 10.91 -3.29
N ASN A 212 -14.86 11.96 -2.80
CA ASN A 212 -15.26 13.34 -3.01
C ASN A 212 -14.32 14.03 -4.00
N THR A 213 -14.83 14.43 -5.15
CA THR A 213 -14.03 15.14 -6.15
C THR A 213 -14.62 16.52 -6.44
N TYR A 214 -13.76 17.51 -6.65
CA TYR A 214 -14.15 18.78 -7.27
C TYR A 214 -13.70 18.82 -8.73
N LEU A 215 -14.64 18.94 -9.65
CA LEU A 215 -14.41 19.03 -11.10
C LEU A 215 -14.77 20.42 -11.61
N LYS A 216 -13.75 21.22 -11.94
CA LYS A 216 -13.94 22.57 -12.49
C LYS A 216 -14.81 22.52 -13.75
N GLY A 217 -15.86 23.35 -13.78
CA GLY A 217 -16.80 23.45 -14.90
C GLY A 217 -17.97 22.46 -14.84
N ILE A 218 -17.90 21.45 -13.97
CA ILE A 218 -19.03 20.55 -13.65
C ILE A 218 -19.65 21.02 -12.33
N ASP A 219 -18.81 21.18 -11.31
CA ASP A 219 -19.21 21.72 -10.00
C ASP A 219 -19.26 23.26 -10.07
N LYS A 220 -20.47 23.83 -9.94
CA LYS A 220 -20.71 25.28 -10.10
C LYS A 220 -20.86 26.04 -8.78
N ASP A 221 -21.43 25.39 -7.76
CA ASP A 221 -21.82 26.03 -6.49
C ASP A 221 -20.85 25.69 -5.34
N THR A 222 -19.66 25.21 -5.67
CA THR A 222 -18.63 24.84 -4.69
C THR A 222 -17.24 25.10 -5.25
N ASN A 223 -16.21 24.85 -4.43
CA ASN A 223 -14.81 24.95 -4.82
C ASN A 223 -14.01 23.80 -4.20
N LEU A 224 -12.77 23.62 -4.68
CA LEU A 224 -11.88 22.56 -4.20
C LEU A 224 -11.75 22.55 -2.68
N GLY A 225 -11.50 23.70 -2.05
CA GLY A 225 -11.31 23.78 -0.60
C GLY A 225 -12.55 23.35 0.20
N THR A 226 -13.74 23.71 -0.27
CA THR A 226 -15.00 23.26 0.33
C THR A 226 -15.18 21.76 0.16
N VAL A 227 -14.99 21.21 -1.04
CA VAL A 227 -15.14 19.77 -1.29
C VAL A 227 -14.11 18.95 -0.50
N THR A 228 -12.86 19.37 -0.46
CA THR A 228 -11.81 18.70 0.32
C THR A 228 -12.11 18.75 1.81
N LYS A 229 -12.60 19.88 2.32
CA LYS A 229 -13.03 19.98 3.72
C LYS A 229 -14.19 19.02 4.01
N ASP A 230 -15.19 18.99 3.14
CA ASP A 230 -16.35 18.12 3.32
C ASP A 230 -15.95 16.64 3.21
N ALA A 231 -15.03 16.28 2.31
CA ALA A 231 -14.46 14.93 2.22
C ALA A 231 -13.86 14.53 3.56
N LYS A 232 -12.92 15.34 4.06
CA LYS A 232 -12.25 15.11 5.35
C LYS A 232 -13.25 14.98 6.48
N VAL A 233 -14.30 15.81 6.53
CA VAL A 233 -15.35 15.80 7.56
C VAL A 233 -16.24 14.55 7.51
N HIS A 234 -16.36 13.89 6.37
CA HIS A 234 -17.09 12.63 6.26
C HIS A 234 -16.17 11.41 6.35
N GLY A 235 -14.89 11.60 6.69
CA GLY A 235 -13.93 10.50 6.79
C GLY A 235 -13.46 9.98 5.43
N HIS A 236 -13.51 10.81 4.38
CA HIS A 236 -13.20 10.43 3.01
C HIS A 236 -12.13 11.30 2.35
N SER A 237 -11.62 10.83 1.23
CA SER A 237 -10.55 11.47 0.49
C SER A 237 -11.00 12.08 -0.84
N THR A 238 -10.19 13.01 -1.32
CA THR A 238 -10.26 13.51 -2.71
C THR A 238 -9.14 12.89 -3.53
N PRO A 239 -9.21 12.92 -4.88
CA PRO A 239 -8.14 12.41 -5.74
C PRO A 239 -6.78 13.05 -5.44
N GLN A 240 -6.76 14.32 -5.06
CA GLN A 240 -5.54 15.02 -4.66
C GLN A 240 -4.94 14.46 -3.38
N ILE A 241 -5.77 14.15 -2.37
CA ILE A 241 -5.31 13.53 -1.11
C ILE A 241 -4.69 12.16 -1.41
N ALA A 242 -5.38 11.33 -2.21
CA ALA A 242 -4.88 10.03 -2.63
C ALA A 242 -3.55 10.14 -3.41
N GLY A 243 -3.44 11.12 -4.31
CA GLY A 243 -2.23 11.40 -5.06
C GLY A 243 -1.07 11.88 -4.18
N GLU A 244 -1.31 12.84 -3.29
CA GLU A 244 -0.31 13.34 -2.34
C GLU A 244 0.21 12.21 -1.42
N PHE A 245 -0.68 11.30 -1.00
CA PHE A 245 -0.29 10.12 -0.24
C PHE A 245 0.55 9.15 -1.08
N ALA A 246 0.18 8.89 -2.33
CA ALA A 246 0.96 8.06 -3.25
C ALA A 246 2.40 8.59 -3.44
N ALA A 247 2.55 9.91 -3.63
CA ALA A 247 3.86 10.55 -3.70
C ALA A 247 4.65 10.37 -2.40
N ARG A 248 3.98 10.52 -1.25
CA ARG A 248 4.61 10.44 0.07
C ARG A 248 5.23 9.07 0.34
N ILE A 249 4.56 8.00 -0.05
CA ILE A 249 5.03 6.62 0.17
C ILE A 249 5.88 6.09 -0.98
N ASN A 250 6.24 6.93 -1.96
CA ASN A 250 6.93 6.52 -3.18
C ASN A 250 6.23 5.34 -3.89
N ALA A 251 4.90 5.36 -3.96
CA ALA A 251 4.12 4.33 -4.65
C ALA A 251 4.42 4.35 -6.15
N LYS A 252 4.57 3.18 -6.77
CA LYS A 252 4.83 3.07 -8.22
C LYS A 252 3.57 3.26 -9.05
N ARG A 253 2.42 2.86 -8.53
CA ARG A 253 1.11 2.98 -9.19
C ARG A 253 0.03 3.34 -8.19
N LEU A 254 -0.92 4.17 -8.62
CA LEU A 254 -2.08 4.59 -7.84
C LEU A 254 -3.38 4.19 -8.53
N ILE A 255 -4.21 3.44 -7.84
CA ILE A 255 -5.53 3.02 -8.29
C ILE A 255 -6.57 3.67 -7.39
N LEU A 256 -7.42 4.50 -7.98
CA LEU A 256 -8.51 5.16 -7.27
C LEU A 256 -9.75 4.27 -7.26
N ASN A 257 -10.44 4.17 -6.13
CA ASN A 257 -11.72 3.47 -6.04
C ASN A 257 -12.73 4.25 -5.18
N HIS A 258 -13.86 3.60 -4.87
CA HIS A 258 -14.89 4.10 -3.95
C HIS A 258 -15.40 5.50 -4.33
N PHE A 259 -15.86 5.66 -5.57
CA PHE A 259 -16.34 6.95 -6.08
C PHE A 259 -17.75 7.28 -5.56
N SER A 260 -18.02 8.58 -5.35
CA SER A 260 -19.37 9.04 -5.01
C SER A 260 -20.42 8.57 -6.04
N ALA A 261 -21.55 8.07 -5.53
CA ALA A 261 -22.70 7.65 -6.32
C ALA A 261 -23.30 8.74 -7.25
N ARG A 262 -22.87 10.00 -7.11
CA ARG A 262 -23.22 11.08 -8.04
C ARG A 262 -22.66 10.84 -9.46
N TYR A 263 -21.63 10.02 -9.58
CA TYR A 263 -21.03 9.63 -10.85
C TYR A 263 -21.65 8.31 -11.32
N LYS A 264 -22.16 8.30 -12.55
CA LYS A 264 -22.75 7.08 -13.12
C LYS A 264 -21.64 6.11 -13.49
N GLY A 265 -21.70 4.89 -12.97
CA GLY A 265 -20.83 3.78 -13.39
C GLY A 265 -21.22 3.18 -14.75
N ASP A 266 -21.47 4.04 -15.75
CA ASP A 266 -21.76 3.62 -17.12
C ASP A 266 -20.60 3.96 -18.08
N GLN A 267 -20.63 3.41 -19.28
CA GLN A 267 -19.60 3.61 -20.30
C GLN A 267 -19.91 4.80 -21.23
N THR A 268 -20.73 5.76 -20.78
CA THR A 268 -20.99 6.95 -21.59
C THR A 268 -19.74 7.82 -21.67
N LEU A 269 -19.60 8.58 -22.77
CA LEU A 269 -18.47 9.50 -22.94
C LEU A 269 -18.36 10.51 -21.80
N ASP A 270 -19.51 10.95 -21.25
CA ASP A 270 -19.54 11.87 -20.12
C ASP A 270 -18.97 11.23 -18.85
N SER A 271 -19.38 10.00 -18.51
CA SER A 271 -18.83 9.27 -17.35
C SER A 271 -17.35 8.96 -17.50
N ILE A 272 -16.93 8.50 -18.69
CA ILE A 272 -15.52 8.26 -18.98
C ILE A 272 -14.73 9.58 -18.84
N SER A 273 -15.23 10.68 -19.39
CA SER A 273 -14.57 11.99 -19.26
C SER A 273 -14.44 12.46 -17.81
N ILE A 274 -15.45 12.18 -16.98
CA ILE A 274 -15.40 12.45 -15.53
C ILE A 274 -14.30 11.64 -14.86
N MET A 275 -14.23 10.32 -15.11
CA MET A 275 -13.22 9.45 -14.50
C MET A 275 -11.81 9.82 -14.96
N THR A 276 -11.61 10.13 -16.24
CA THR A 276 -10.32 10.64 -16.74
C THR A 276 -9.90 11.94 -16.05
N ARG A 277 -10.84 12.85 -15.75
CA ARG A 277 -10.50 14.07 -14.99
C ARG A 277 -10.15 13.76 -13.53
N ILE A 278 -10.81 12.78 -12.92
CA ILE A 278 -10.49 12.30 -11.57
C ILE A 278 -9.07 11.73 -11.52
N GLU A 279 -8.73 10.87 -12.49
CA GLU A 279 -7.37 10.31 -12.67
C GLU A 279 -6.32 11.42 -12.81
N GLN A 280 -6.56 12.39 -13.69
CA GLN A 280 -5.63 13.51 -13.93
C GLN A 280 -5.37 14.34 -12.67
N LEU A 281 -6.37 14.52 -11.80
CA LEU A 281 -6.19 15.24 -10.54
C LEU A 281 -5.27 14.48 -9.58
N ALA A 282 -5.44 13.16 -9.47
CA ALA A 282 -4.58 12.32 -8.65
C ALA A 282 -3.17 12.19 -9.24
N MET A 283 -3.04 11.98 -10.55
CA MET A 283 -1.77 11.92 -11.28
C MET A 283 -0.94 13.18 -11.05
N LYS A 284 -1.56 14.36 -11.16
CA LYS A 284 -0.87 15.63 -10.90
C LYS A 284 -0.35 15.73 -9.47
N ALA A 285 -1.12 15.22 -8.51
CA ALA A 285 -0.76 15.27 -7.09
C ALA A 285 0.30 14.22 -6.72
N SER A 286 0.27 13.05 -7.36
CA SER A 286 1.22 11.95 -7.13
C SER A 286 2.55 12.13 -7.86
N GLN A 287 2.58 12.96 -8.91
CA GLN A 287 3.74 13.10 -9.81
C GLN A 287 4.13 11.79 -10.51
N LEU A 288 3.19 10.85 -10.58
CA LEU A 288 3.37 9.61 -11.33
C LEU A 288 3.15 9.85 -12.82
N GLU A 289 3.75 8.97 -13.62
CA GLU A 289 3.53 8.92 -15.06
C GLU A 289 2.07 8.60 -15.41
N GLU A 290 1.64 8.99 -16.61
CA GLU A 290 0.25 8.88 -17.05
C GLU A 290 -0.29 7.45 -17.04
N ASP A 291 0.55 6.46 -17.29
CA ASP A 291 0.21 5.03 -17.29
C ASP A 291 0.20 4.40 -15.88
N SER A 292 0.53 5.18 -14.86
CA SER A 292 0.72 4.71 -13.49
C SER A 292 -0.42 5.14 -12.55
N VAL A 293 -1.43 5.85 -13.05
CA VAL A 293 -2.64 6.22 -12.30
C VAL A 293 -3.89 5.78 -13.04
N ALA A 294 -4.82 5.12 -12.36
CA ALA A 294 -6.10 4.71 -12.94
C ALA A 294 -7.27 4.86 -11.96
N ALA A 295 -8.44 5.20 -12.47
CA ALA A 295 -9.72 5.08 -11.77
C ALA A 295 -10.26 3.68 -12.04
N ALA A 296 -10.43 2.91 -10.97
CA ALA A 296 -10.94 1.54 -11.08
C ALA A 296 -12.38 1.52 -11.61
N TRP A 297 -12.73 0.46 -12.32
CA TRP A 297 -14.11 0.16 -12.70
C TRP A 297 -14.43 -1.30 -12.41
N ASP A 298 -15.72 -1.61 -12.34
CA ASP A 298 -16.18 -2.97 -12.07
C ASP A 298 -15.55 -3.98 -13.05
N PHE A 299 -15.02 -5.07 -12.53
CA PHE A 299 -14.31 -6.12 -13.28
C PHE A 299 -12.95 -5.72 -13.87
N MET A 300 -12.38 -4.56 -13.50
CA MET A 300 -11.00 -4.22 -13.84
C MET A 300 -10.03 -5.27 -13.29
N ILE A 301 -9.07 -5.69 -14.12
CA ILE A 301 -7.97 -6.58 -13.73
C ILE A 301 -6.66 -5.83 -13.93
N LEU A 302 -5.89 -5.68 -12.84
CA LEU A 302 -4.57 -5.06 -12.89
C LEU A 302 -3.48 -6.10 -12.63
N PRO A 303 -2.66 -6.47 -13.62
CA PRO A 303 -1.53 -7.35 -13.39
C PRO A 303 -0.43 -6.66 -12.57
N LEU A 304 0.15 -7.42 -11.64
CA LEU A 304 1.29 -7.01 -10.83
C LEU A 304 2.56 -7.68 -11.35
N PRO A 305 3.29 -7.05 -12.30
CA PRO A 305 4.53 -7.61 -12.81
C PRO A 305 5.59 -7.70 -11.71
N GLN A 306 6.45 -8.70 -11.81
CA GLN A 306 7.70 -8.73 -11.05
C GLN A 306 8.65 -7.73 -11.68
N ASN A 307 9.23 -6.84 -10.86
CA ASN A 307 10.34 -5.99 -11.29
C ASN A 307 11.66 -6.78 -11.34
#